data_AF-A0A101VDI5-F1
#
_entry.id   AF-A0A101VDI5-F1
#
_cell.length_a   1.000
_cell.length_b   1.000
_cell.length_c   1.000
_cell.angle_alpha   90.00
_cell.angle_beta   90.00
_cell.angle_gamma   90.00
#
_symmetry.space_group_name_H-M   'P 1'
#
loop_
_entity.id
_entity.type
_entity.pdbx_description
1 polymer ?
#
loop_
_entity_poly.entity_id
_entity_poly.type
_entity_poly.pdbx_seq_one_letter_code
_entity_poly.pdbx_strand_id
1 'polypeptide(L)'
;MTKDFNSCIQDIIVCLIEQNSLIIELVKISQNQVEALKVDNIQELNDIAIVQERLGRSLALQEKKRRELVRKMVPIIGKEDIKMSDVITASSNNDRVKLQDLTESLVLNQLKLQETHELSRMLLKQSIQYVQKMMDCIEPNRLKTYGSSGQVDRTEISNAINRSV
;
A
#
# COMPACT_ATOMS: atom_id res chain seq x y z
N MET A 1 2.25 -15.71 -36.89
CA MET A 1 1.85 -14.29 -36.99
C MET A 1 2.57 -13.51 -35.90
N THR A 2 3.72 -12.94 -36.21
CA THR A 2 4.46 -12.03 -35.34
C THR A 2 3.66 -10.73 -35.22
N LYS A 3 3.16 -10.40 -34.03
CA LYS A 3 2.66 -9.05 -33.76
C LYS A 3 3.78 -8.07 -34.06
N ASP A 4 3.49 -7.03 -34.84
CA ASP A 4 4.45 -5.97 -35.14
C ASP A 4 4.91 -5.29 -33.84
N PHE A 5 6.20 -4.98 -33.76
CA PHE A 5 6.83 -4.31 -32.62
C PHE A 5 6.06 -3.06 -32.17
N ASN A 6 5.58 -2.27 -33.13
CA ASN A 6 4.76 -1.07 -32.87
C ASN A 6 3.42 -1.42 -32.20
N SER A 7 2.77 -2.52 -32.58
CA SER A 7 1.51 -2.96 -31.93
C SER A 7 1.76 -3.34 -30.47
N CYS A 8 2.87 -4.02 -30.18
CA CYS A 8 3.23 -4.36 -28.81
C CYS A 8 3.56 -3.10 -27.98
N ILE A 9 4.18 -2.07 -28.57
CA ILE A 9 4.43 -0.79 -27.89
C ILE A 9 3.11 -0.10 -27.54
N GLN A 10 2.15 -0.03 -28.48
CA GLN A 10 0.85 0.58 -28.21
C GLN A 10 0.08 -0.17 -27.11
N ASP A 11 0.13 -1.51 -27.10
CA ASP A 11 -0.46 -2.32 -26.02
C ASP A 11 0.17 -1.98 -24.64
N ILE A 12 1.48 -1.73 -24.59
CA ILE A 12 2.18 -1.31 -23.36
C ILE A 12 1.75 0.10 -22.96
N ILE A 13 1.65 1.05 -23.91
CA ILE A 13 1.20 2.42 -23.64
C ILE A 13 -0.21 2.41 -23.03
N VAL A 14 -1.13 1.65 -23.63
CA VAL A 14 -2.50 1.50 -23.09
C VAL A 14 -2.47 0.93 -21.68
N CYS A 15 -1.65 -0.10 -21.44
CA CYS A 15 -1.51 -0.69 -20.11
C CYS A 15 -0.96 0.32 -19.08
N LEU A 16 0.03 1.13 -19.43
CA LEU A 16 0.57 2.19 -18.56
C LEU A 16 -0.48 3.27 -18.27
N ILE A 17 -1.28 3.67 -19.25
CA ILE A 17 -2.37 4.64 -19.06
C ILE A 17 -3.41 4.07 -18.07
N GLU A 18 -3.81 2.81 -18.24
CA GLU A 18 -4.72 2.12 -17.33
C GLU A 18 -4.14 1.97 -15.91
N GLN A 19 -2.84 1.68 -15.79
CA GLN A 19 -2.18 1.65 -14.48
C GLN A 19 -2.19 3.04 -13.83
N ASN A 20 -1.89 4.09 -14.60
CA ASN A 20 -1.81 5.44 -14.07
C ASN A 20 -3.17 5.94 -13.59
N SER A 21 -4.25 5.64 -14.31
CA SER A 21 -5.60 5.99 -13.88
C SER A 21 -5.99 5.29 -12.58
N LEU A 22 -5.65 4.00 -12.43
CA LEU A 22 -5.88 3.25 -11.20
C LEU A 22 -5.09 3.82 -10.01
N ILE A 23 -3.84 4.23 -10.21
CA ILE A 23 -3.05 4.86 -9.14
C ILE A 23 -3.63 6.22 -8.77
N ILE A 24 -4.06 7.04 -9.74
CA ILE A 24 -4.73 8.32 -9.46
C ILE A 24 -6.01 8.11 -8.64
N GLU A 25 -6.79 7.08 -8.95
CA GLU A 25 -7.99 6.73 -8.18
C GLU A 25 -7.63 6.27 -6.76
N LEU A 26 -6.61 5.42 -6.61
CA LEU A 26 -6.08 5.01 -5.30
C LEU A 26 -5.60 6.18 -4.46
N VAL A 27 -4.93 7.17 -5.06
CA VAL A 27 -4.51 8.40 -4.36
C VAL A 27 -5.73 9.16 -3.85
N LYS A 28 -6.76 9.35 -4.68
CA LYS A 28 -8.00 10.03 -4.26
C LYS A 28 -8.70 9.31 -3.11
N ILE A 29 -8.82 7.99 -3.21
CA ILE A 29 -9.44 7.18 -2.15
C ILE A 29 -8.61 7.23 -0.86
N SER A 30 -7.28 7.24 -0.96
CA SER A 30 -6.40 7.37 0.21
C SER A 30 -6.49 8.75 0.86
N GLN A 31 -6.72 9.81 0.09
CA GLN A 31 -7.03 11.13 0.63
C GLN A 31 -8.38 11.15 1.35
N ASN A 32 -9.41 10.51 0.78
CA ASN A 32 -10.70 10.37 1.46
C ASN A 32 -10.58 9.57 2.76
N GLN A 33 -9.70 8.57 2.80
CA GLN A 33 -9.41 7.82 4.02
C GLN A 33 -8.90 8.72 5.13
N VAL A 34 -8.01 9.66 4.79
CA VAL A 34 -7.49 10.66 5.75
C VAL A 34 -8.61 11.56 6.26
N GLU A 35 -9.54 12.00 5.40
CA GLU A 35 -10.68 12.81 5.83
C GLU A 35 -11.66 12.02 6.71
N ALA A 36 -11.99 10.79 6.34
CA ALA A 36 -12.85 9.91 7.13
C ALA A 36 -12.26 9.59 8.52
N LEU A 37 -10.93 9.46 8.62
CA LEU A 37 -10.21 9.30 9.89
C LEU A 37 -10.31 10.52 10.79
N LYS A 38 -10.40 11.75 10.25
CA LYS A 38 -10.52 12.96 11.06
C LYS A 38 -11.87 13.08 11.76
N VAL A 39 -12.91 12.44 11.22
CA VAL A 39 -14.29 12.51 11.70
C VAL A 39 -14.77 11.19 12.32
N ASP A 40 -13.87 10.22 12.52
CA ASP A 40 -14.14 8.88 13.07
C ASP A 40 -15.29 8.12 12.36
N ASN A 41 -15.44 8.31 11.05
CA ASN A 41 -16.50 7.67 10.27
C ASN A 41 -16.14 6.21 9.90
N ILE A 42 -16.37 5.28 10.83
CA ILE A 42 -16.03 3.86 10.66
C ILE A 42 -16.70 3.21 9.44
N GLN A 43 -17.93 3.60 9.11
CA GLN A 43 -18.64 3.04 7.96
C GLN A 43 -17.95 3.44 6.65
N GLU A 44 -17.62 4.72 6.50
CA GLU A 44 -16.89 5.22 5.32
C GLU A 44 -15.49 4.60 5.21
N LEU A 45 -14.81 4.36 6.33
CA LEU A 45 -13.51 3.66 6.33
C LEU A 45 -13.62 2.22 5.80
N ASN A 46 -14.69 1.50 6.14
CA ASN A 46 -14.94 0.16 5.60
C ASN A 46 -15.22 0.20 4.09
N ASP A 47 -16.05 1.13 3.64
CA ASP A 47 -16.37 1.29 2.22
C ASP A 47 -15.11 1.66 1.40
N ILE A 48 -14.27 2.55 1.94
CA ILE A 48 -12.97 2.91 1.39
C ILE A 48 -12.05 1.69 1.28
N ALA A 49 -11.98 0.84 2.31
CA ALA A 49 -11.14 -0.35 2.30
C ALA A 49 -11.55 -1.34 1.19
N ILE A 50 -12.86 -1.54 0.98
CA ILE A 50 -13.39 -2.38 -0.10
C ILE A 50 -12.96 -1.84 -1.47
N VAL A 51 -13.05 -0.51 -1.66
CA VAL A 51 -12.64 0.13 -2.92
C VAL A 51 -11.12 0.01 -3.14
N GLN A 52 -10.31 0.23 -2.10
CA GLN A 52 -8.85 0.07 -2.16
C GLN A 52 -8.46 -1.37 -2.55
N GLU A 53 -9.11 -2.38 -1.96
CA GLU A 53 -8.85 -3.78 -2.31
C GLU A 53 -9.16 -4.06 -3.79
N ARG A 54 -10.32 -3.59 -4.27
CA ARG A 54 -10.70 -3.74 -5.68
C ARG A 54 -9.70 -3.09 -6.62
N LEU A 55 -9.30 -1.85 -6.34
CA LEU A 55 -8.32 -1.11 -7.16
C LEU A 55 -6.94 -1.77 -7.12
N GLY A 56 -6.50 -2.24 -5.95
CA GLY A 56 -5.24 -2.97 -5.79
C GLY A 56 -5.20 -4.26 -6.60
N ARG A 57 -6.29 -5.04 -6.61
CA ARG A 57 -6.41 -6.25 -7.44
C ARG A 57 -6.34 -5.91 -8.94
N SER A 58 -7.06 -4.88 -9.38
CA SER A 58 -7.01 -4.41 -10.77
C SER A 58 -5.61 -3.97 -11.18
N LEU A 59 -4.90 -3.24 -10.31
CA LEU A 59 -3.53 -2.79 -10.56
C LEU A 59 -2.57 -3.97 -10.68
N ALA A 60 -2.70 -4.99 -9.83
CA ALA A 60 -1.90 -6.22 -9.89
C ALA A 60 -2.11 -7.00 -11.19
N LEU A 61 -3.36 -7.07 -11.68
CA LEU A 61 -3.67 -7.69 -12.97
C LEU A 61 -3.04 -6.92 -14.14
N GLN A 62 -3.10 -5.59 -14.10
CA GLN A 62 -2.46 -4.75 -15.12
C GLN A 62 -0.93 -4.89 -15.10
N GLU A 63 -0.32 -4.95 -13.92
CA GLU A 63 1.12 -5.17 -13.81
C GLU A 63 1.56 -6.55 -14.31
N LYS A 64 0.72 -7.57 -14.13
CA LYS A 64 0.94 -8.88 -14.75
C LYS A 64 0.87 -8.78 -16.29
N LYS A 65 -0.17 -8.13 -16.83
CA LYS A 65 -0.33 -7.90 -18.28
C LYS A 65 0.86 -7.14 -18.87
N ARG A 66 1.31 -6.07 -18.21
CA ARG A 66 2.50 -5.29 -18.61
C ARG A 66 3.74 -6.17 -18.69
N ARG A 67 4.01 -6.99 -17.67
CA ARG A 67 5.16 -7.91 -17.67
C ARG A 67 5.08 -8.95 -18.78
N GLU A 68 3.89 -9.46 -19.08
CA GLU A 68 3.68 -10.38 -20.21
C GLU A 68 3.93 -9.70 -21.56
N LEU A 69 3.50 -8.44 -21.73
CA LEU A 69 3.75 -7.66 -22.94
C LEU A 69 5.25 -7.39 -23.14
N VAL A 70 5.98 -7.04 -22.07
CA VAL A 70 7.44 -6.86 -22.12
C VAL A 70 8.13 -8.18 -22.48
N ARG A 71 7.71 -9.32 -21.91
CA ARG A 71 8.25 -10.64 -22.27
C ARG A 71 8.02 -11.00 -23.73
N LYS A 72 6.89 -10.59 -24.32
CA LYS A 72 6.64 -10.78 -25.76
C LYS A 72 7.61 -10.01 -26.66
N MET A 73 8.32 -9.01 -26.12
CA MET A 73 9.35 -8.28 -26.85
C MET A 73 10.74 -8.95 -26.80
N VAL A 74 10.95 -9.98 -25.96
CA VAL A 74 12.20 -10.78 -25.90
C VAL A 74 12.70 -11.23 -27.27
N PRO A 75 11.90 -11.93 -28.10
CA PRO A 75 12.35 -12.37 -29.41
C PRO A 75 12.59 -11.21 -30.40
N ILE A 76 12.06 -10.01 -30.14
CA ILE A 76 12.19 -8.84 -31.04
C ILE A 76 13.45 -8.05 -30.72
N ILE A 77 13.72 -7.84 -29.43
CA ILE A 77 14.87 -7.08 -28.94
C ILE A 77 16.13 -7.95 -28.82
N GLY A 78 15.98 -9.28 -28.73
CA GLY A 78 17.10 -10.22 -28.67
C GLY A 78 17.83 -10.25 -27.33
N LYS A 79 17.17 -9.84 -26.24
CA LYS A 79 17.69 -9.90 -24.86
C LYS A 79 16.78 -10.78 -24.00
N GLU A 80 17.36 -11.64 -23.19
CA GLU A 80 16.59 -12.55 -22.31
C GLU A 80 15.93 -11.84 -21.11
N ASP A 81 16.58 -10.81 -20.55
CA ASP A 81 16.07 -10.03 -19.42
C ASP A 81 15.81 -8.57 -19.85
N ILE A 82 14.61 -8.32 -20.38
CA ILE A 82 14.21 -7.01 -20.88
C ILE A 82 13.56 -6.19 -19.77
N LYS A 83 14.10 -5.00 -19.53
CA LYS A 83 13.51 -4.00 -18.64
C LYS A 83 12.71 -2.98 -19.44
N MET A 84 11.87 -2.21 -18.75
CA MET A 84 11.09 -1.14 -19.40
C MET A 84 11.99 -0.10 -20.06
N SER A 85 13.17 0.17 -19.49
CA SER A 85 14.20 1.04 -20.07
C SER A 85 14.71 0.55 -21.42
N ASP A 86 14.81 -0.77 -21.62
CA ASP A 86 15.20 -1.35 -22.91
C ASP A 86 14.10 -1.15 -23.95
N VAL A 87 12.83 -1.33 -23.56
CA VAL A 87 11.66 -1.06 -24.43
C VAL A 87 11.62 0.41 -24.84
N ILE A 88 11.80 1.34 -23.90
CA ILE A 88 11.86 2.78 -24.17
C ILE A 88 12.98 3.11 -25.16
N THR A 89 14.13 2.44 -25.05
CA THR A 89 15.30 2.69 -25.91
C THR A 89 15.11 2.13 -27.32
N ALA A 90 14.39 1.03 -27.46
CA ALA A 90 14.07 0.41 -28.74
C ALA A 90 12.88 1.08 -29.47
N SER A 91 12.08 1.89 -28.78
CA SER A 91 10.92 2.58 -29.32
C SER A 91 11.27 3.75 -30.27
N SER A 92 10.32 4.08 -31.15
CA SER A 92 10.38 5.29 -32.00
C SER A 92 10.40 6.57 -31.14
N ASN A 93 10.94 7.68 -31.65
CA ASN A 93 11.06 8.93 -30.88
C ASN A 93 9.73 9.42 -30.26
N ASN A 94 8.60 9.30 -30.97
CA ASN A 94 7.29 9.71 -30.45
C ASN A 94 6.78 8.79 -29.34
N ASP A 95 6.93 7.47 -29.49
CA ASP A 95 6.49 6.52 -28.48
C ASP A 95 7.42 6.53 -27.26
N ARG A 96 8.71 6.80 -27.47
CA ARG A 96 9.72 6.94 -26.42
C ARG A 96 9.36 8.05 -25.43
N VAL A 97 9.04 9.24 -25.95
CA VAL A 97 8.63 10.39 -25.11
C VAL A 97 7.39 10.03 -24.30
N LYS A 98 6.35 9.48 -24.94
CA LYS A 98 5.13 9.05 -24.24
C LYS A 98 5.40 8.02 -23.15
N LEU A 99 6.23 7.02 -23.43
CA LEU A 99 6.59 5.99 -22.46
C LEU A 99 7.37 6.57 -21.28
N GLN A 100 8.29 7.52 -21.53
CA GLN A 100 9.00 8.23 -20.46
C GLN A 100 8.03 9.04 -19.60
N ASP A 101 7.20 9.88 -20.21
CA ASP A 101 6.23 10.72 -19.49
C ASP A 101 5.28 9.87 -18.62
N LEU A 102 4.78 8.75 -19.17
CA LEU A 102 3.90 7.83 -18.43
C LEU A 102 4.63 7.13 -17.29
N THR A 103 5.89 6.72 -17.50
CA THR A 103 6.68 6.06 -16.46
C THR A 103 7.01 7.03 -15.33
N GLU A 104 7.39 8.26 -15.65
CA GLU A 104 7.64 9.32 -14.67
C GLU A 104 6.37 9.67 -13.90
N SER A 105 5.24 9.83 -14.59
CA SER A 105 3.94 10.08 -13.96
C SER A 105 3.54 8.95 -13.00
N LEU A 106 3.76 7.68 -13.38
CA LEU A 106 3.52 6.52 -12.51
C LEU A 106 4.38 6.57 -11.25
N VAL A 107 5.68 6.86 -11.38
CA VAL A 107 6.60 6.97 -10.24
C VAL A 107 6.15 8.08 -9.28
N LEU A 108 5.81 9.25 -9.81
CA LEU A 108 5.33 10.38 -9.00
C LEU A 108 4.02 10.04 -8.27
N ASN A 109 3.06 9.43 -8.97
CA ASN A 109 1.78 9.05 -8.38
C ASN A 109 1.94 7.93 -7.33
N GLN A 110 2.87 7.01 -7.55
CA GLN A 110 3.18 5.95 -6.59
C GLN A 110 3.83 6.50 -5.32
N LEU A 111 4.74 7.48 -5.44
CA LEU A 111 5.30 8.19 -4.28
C LEU A 111 4.20 8.89 -3.48
N LYS A 112 3.30 9.61 -4.16
CA LYS A 112 2.17 10.27 -3.51
C LYS A 112 1.22 9.28 -2.81
N LEU A 113 1.01 8.10 -3.40
CA LEU A 113 0.22 7.04 -2.77
C LEU A 113 0.91 6.51 -1.51
N GLN A 114 2.23 6.31 -1.55
CA GLN A 114 2.99 5.88 -0.37
C GLN A 114 2.91 6.91 0.76
N GLU A 115 3.10 8.20 0.46
CA GLU A 115 3.00 9.28 1.45
C GLU A 115 1.61 9.33 2.11
N THR A 116 0.55 9.26 1.31
CA THR A 116 -0.84 9.30 1.81
C THR A 116 -1.21 8.06 2.61
N HIS A 117 -0.71 6.88 2.23
CA HIS A 117 -0.89 5.64 2.98
C HIS A 117 -0.13 5.62 4.31
N GLU A 118 1.10 6.15 4.35
CA GLU A 118 1.82 6.29 5.62
C GLU A 118 1.13 7.28 6.57
N LEU A 119 0.60 8.38 6.04
CA LEU A 119 -0.19 9.33 6.83
C LEU A 119 -1.44 8.66 7.43
N SER A 120 -2.23 7.93 6.64
CA SER A 120 -3.44 7.25 7.15
C SER A 120 -3.10 6.19 8.20
N ARG A 121 -1.99 5.46 8.02
CA ARG A 121 -1.47 4.51 9.01
C ARG A 121 -1.06 5.19 10.32
N MET A 122 -0.40 6.34 10.25
CA MET A 122 -0.02 7.12 11.44
C MET A 122 -1.24 7.60 12.23
N LEU A 123 -2.26 8.13 11.52
CA LEU A 123 -3.52 8.59 12.13
C LEU A 123 -4.26 7.44 12.83
N LEU A 124 -4.41 6.29 12.15
CA LEU A 124 -5.00 5.08 12.74
C LEU A 124 -4.28 4.66 14.02
N LYS A 125 -2.95 4.63 14.00
CA LYS A 125 -2.14 4.29 15.18
C LYS A 125 -2.38 5.27 16.33
N GLN A 126 -2.45 6.56 16.03
CA GLN A 126 -2.73 7.60 17.03
C GLN A 126 -4.13 7.42 17.65
N SER A 127 -5.16 7.17 16.85
CA SER A 127 -6.52 6.92 17.33
C SER A 127 -6.58 5.71 18.27
N ILE A 128 -5.91 4.60 17.90
CA ILE A 128 -5.82 3.41 18.77
C ILE A 128 -5.10 3.73 20.10
N GLN A 129 -3.98 4.46 20.05
CA GLN A 129 -3.25 4.85 21.26
C GLN A 129 -4.07 5.79 22.16
N TYR A 130 -4.87 6.67 21.57
CA TYR A 130 -5.76 7.55 22.32
C TYR A 130 -6.87 6.76 23.01
N VAL A 131 -7.52 5.83 22.30
CA VAL A 131 -8.52 4.93 22.89
C VAL A 131 -7.90 4.08 24.01
N GLN A 132 -6.70 3.53 23.83
CA GLN A 132 -5.99 2.78 24.87
C GLN A 132 -5.73 3.63 26.12
N LYS A 133 -5.20 4.85 25.96
CA LYS A 133 -5.00 5.78 27.08
C LYS A 133 -6.32 6.13 27.78
N MET A 134 -7.41 6.28 27.02
CA MET A 134 -8.74 6.52 27.58
C MET A 134 -9.23 5.30 28.37
N MET A 135 -9.03 4.08 27.84
CA MET A 135 -9.33 2.84 28.56
C MET A 135 -8.48 2.69 29.82
N ASP A 136 -7.19 3.04 29.79
CA ASP A 136 -6.32 3.04 30.99
C ASP A 136 -6.79 4.06 32.05
N CYS A 137 -7.41 5.16 31.64
CA CYS A 137 -7.99 6.15 32.54
C CYS A 137 -9.35 5.71 33.12
N ILE A 138 -10.17 4.98 32.35
CA ILE A 138 -11.50 4.51 32.75
C ILE A 138 -11.43 3.20 33.54
N GLU A 139 -10.52 2.31 33.14
CA GLU A 139 -10.07 1.13 33.87
C GLU A 139 -8.66 1.38 34.42
N PRO A 140 -8.49 2.24 35.43
CA PRO A 140 -7.24 2.26 36.17
C PRO A 140 -7.05 0.84 36.69
N ASN A 141 -5.98 0.17 36.23
CA ASN A 141 -5.61 -1.20 36.60
C ASN A 141 -6.13 -1.54 37.99
N ARG A 142 -7.05 -2.53 38.08
CA ARG A 142 -7.59 -3.07 39.34
C ARG A 142 -6.54 -3.83 40.15
N LEU A 143 -5.34 -3.27 40.30
CA LEU A 143 -4.24 -3.78 41.10
C LEU A 143 -3.62 -2.60 41.85
N LYS A 144 -4.40 -2.07 42.79
CA LYS A 144 -3.96 -1.52 44.08
C LYS A 144 -5.20 -1.08 44.84
N THR A 145 -5.99 -2.07 45.23
CA THR A 145 -6.95 -1.90 46.32
C THR A 145 -6.15 -1.53 47.55
N TYR A 146 -6.22 -0.28 47.99
CA TYR A 146 -5.83 0.06 49.35
C TYR A 146 -6.75 -0.73 50.28
N GLY A 147 -6.25 -1.83 50.84
CA GLY A 147 -6.94 -2.50 51.93
C GLY A 147 -7.07 -1.53 53.10
N SER A 148 -8.22 -1.51 53.74
CA SER A 148 -8.53 -0.70 54.94
C SER A 148 -7.60 -0.98 56.15
N SER A 149 -6.54 -1.76 56.00
CA SER A 149 -5.52 -2.08 57.00
C SER A 149 -4.16 -1.42 56.74
N GLY A 150 -3.98 -0.67 55.64
CA GLY A 150 -2.71 0.02 55.36
C GLY A 150 -1.50 -0.89 55.14
N GLN A 151 -1.69 -2.20 54.96
CA GLN A 151 -0.61 -3.13 54.63
C GLN A 151 -0.56 -3.39 53.13
N VAL A 152 0.61 -3.11 52.54
CA VAL A 152 0.93 -3.46 51.16
C VAL A 152 1.32 -4.92 51.15
N ASP A 153 0.43 -5.79 50.68
CA ASP A 153 0.76 -7.19 50.45
C ASP A 153 1.63 -7.27 49.19
N ARG A 154 2.95 -7.33 49.39
CA ARG A 154 3.90 -7.63 48.30
C ARG A 154 3.79 -9.13 48.02
N THR A 155 2.91 -9.50 47.10
CA THR A 155 2.95 -10.84 46.52
C THR A 155 4.20 -10.92 45.64
N GLU A 156 5.31 -11.37 46.22
CA GLU A 156 6.51 -11.74 45.48
C GLU A 156 6.15 -12.88 44.52
N ILE A 157 6.20 -12.58 43.22
CA ILE A 157 6.10 -13.60 42.18
C ILE A 157 7.39 -14.45 42.29
N SER A 158 7.30 -15.55 43.02
CA SER A 158 8.32 -16.59 43.03
C SER A 158 8.35 -17.29 41.67
N ASN A 159 9.08 -16.71 40.72
CA ASN A 159 9.54 -17.40 39.53
C ASN A 159 10.68 -18.34 39.93
N ALA A 160 10.34 -19.50 40.49
CA ALA A 160 11.26 -20.62 40.63
C ALA A 160 10.96 -21.66 39.54
N ILE A 161 11.35 -21.33 38.31
CA ILE A 161 11.77 -22.35 37.36
C ILE A 161 13.13 -22.84 37.87
N ASN A 162 13.19 -23.99 38.56
CA ASN A 162 14.36 -24.87 38.52
C ASN A 162 14.13 -26.25 39.17
N ARG A 163 14.37 -27.29 38.35
CA ARG A 163 14.95 -28.63 38.63
C ARG A 163 14.08 -29.75 39.22
N SER A 164 13.71 -30.65 38.29
CA SER A 164 13.96 -32.10 38.30
C SER A 164 13.76 -32.90 39.60
N VAL A 165 12.73 -33.78 39.60
CA VAL A 165 12.85 -35.27 39.65
C VAL A 165 11.63 -35.85 38.93
#